data_AF-A0A2N0HL11-F1
#
_entry.id   AF-A0A2N0HL11-F1
#
_cell.length_a   1.000
_cell.length_b   1.000
_cell.length_c   1.000
_cell.angle_alpha   90.00
_cell.angle_beta   90.00
_cell.angle_gamma   90.00
#
_symmetry.space_group_name_H-M   'P 1'
#
loop_
_entity.id
_entity.type
_entity.pdbx_description
1 polymer ?
#
loop_
_entity_poly.entity_id
_entity_poly.type
_entity_poly.pdbx_seq_one_letter_code
_entity_poly.pdbx_strand_id
1 'polypeptide(L)'
;MDLAAIAADELARRRARCSAAVRRNPAEREAAERHVRLWAGIAAWFGALLPEDLRPYEGWQLWTDHAPREASAAQWRTLLAAELRGAAQAATRRAEREPSAEALTRARHLLALDHPLSLAAGLGPMRWDQEESIAA
;
A
#
# COMPACT_ATOMS: atom_id res chain seq x y z
N MET A 1 7.06 11.38 13.37
CA MET A 1 7.21 10.17 12.54
C MET A 1 7.13 10.63 11.09
N ASP A 2 8.17 10.40 10.29
CA ASP A 2 8.21 10.84 8.89
C ASP A 2 7.46 9.82 8.02
N LEU A 3 6.24 10.18 7.58
CA LEU A 3 5.38 9.30 6.80
C LEU A 3 5.92 9.09 5.37
N ALA A 4 6.61 10.09 4.80
CA ALA A 4 7.21 9.97 3.48
C ALA A 4 8.32 8.91 3.50
N ALA A 5 9.19 8.96 4.51
CA ALA A 5 10.25 7.97 4.71
C ALA A 5 9.67 6.56 4.92
N ILE A 6 8.63 6.41 5.75
CA ILE A 6 7.99 5.11 5.99
C ILE A 6 7.39 4.52 4.70
N ALA A 7 6.71 5.35 3.90
CA ALA A 7 6.07 4.90 2.68
C ALA A 7 7.11 4.54 1.59
N ALA A 8 8.21 5.29 1.49
CA ALA A 8 9.35 4.96 0.63
C ALA A 8 9.97 3.60 0.99
N ASP A 9 10.19 3.38 2.29
CA ASP A 9 10.72 2.13 2.83
C ASP A 9 9.82 0.93 2.52
N GLU A 10 8.49 1.09 2.66
CA GLU A 10 7.57 0.01 2.33
C GLU A 10 7.49 -0.25 0.83
N LEU A 11 7.52 0.79 -0.02
CA LEU A 11 7.62 0.65 -1.47
C LEU A 11 8.87 -0.16 -1.84
N ALA A 12 10.03 0.17 -1.28
CA ALA A 12 11.28 -0.57 -1.54
C ALA A 12 11.15 -2.06 -1.17
N ARG A 13 10.57 -2.36 0.00
CA ARG A 13 10.32 -3.75 0.45
C ARG A 13 9.34 -4.50 -0.46
N ARG A 14 8.30 -3.83 -0.94
CA ARG A 14 7.29 -4.41 -1.84
C ARG A 14 7.91 -4.71 -3.21
N ARG A 15 8.66 -3.75 -3.75
CA ARG A 15 9.42 -3.89 -5.00
C ARG A 15 10.39 -5.07 -4.94
N ALA A 16 11.19 -5.19 -3.88
CA ALA A 16 12.12 -6.30 -3.70
C ALA A 16 11.41 -7.67 -3.67
N ARG A 17 10.28 -7.78 -2.97
CA ARG A 17 9.45 -9.00 -2.92
C ARG A 17 8.87 -9.34 -4.28
N CYS A 18 8.30 -8.37 -4.98
CA CYS A 18 7.78 -8.54 -6.34
C CYS A 18 8.87 -9.02 -7.30
N SER A 19 10.06 -8.41 -7.29
CA SER A 19 11.19 -8.88 -8.11
C SER A 19 11.60 -10.31 -7.78
N ALA A 20 11.61 -10.70 -6.50
CA ALA A 20 11.90 -12.07 -6.10
C ALA A 20 10.83 -13.06 -6.56
N ALA A 21 9.56 -12.67 -6.50
CA ALA A 21 8.42 -13.47 -6.95
C ALA A 21 8.47 -13.71 -8.47
N VAL A 22 8.67 -12.65 -9.26
CA VAL A 22 8.80 -12.74 -10.73
C VAL A 22 9.99 -13.61 -11.16
N ARG A 23 11.11 -13.56 -10.44
CA ARG A 23 12.26 -14.45 -10.71
C ARG A 23 11.91 -15.93 -10.50
N ARG A 24 11.05 -16.24 -9.52
CA ARG A 24 10.61 -17.62 -9.24
C ARG A 24 9.52 -18.07 -10.21
N ASN A 25 8.63 -17.15 -10.59
CA ASN A 25 7.51 -17.40 -11.47
C ASN A 25 7.29 -16.22 -12.42
N PRO A 26 7.82 -16.28 -13.67
CA PRO A 26 7.68 -15.20 -14.63
C PRO A 26 6.23 -14.83 -14.98
N ALA A 27 5.27 -15.75 -14.78
CA ALA A 27 3.85 -15.48 -15.01
C ALA A 27 3.27 -14.40 -14.05
N GLU A 28 3.93 -14.15 -12.91
CA GLU A 28 3.49 -13.14 -11.94
C GLU A 28 3.87 -11.70 -12.32
N ARG A 29 4.60 -11.50 -13.43
CA ARG A 29 5.15 -10.19 -13.82
C ARG A 29 4.10 -9.09 -13.84
N GLU A 30 2.97 -9.32 -14.51
CA GLU A 30 1.94 -8.29 -14.65
C GLU A 30 1.31 -7.94 -13.29
N ALA A 31 1.03 -8.93 -12.46
CA ALA A 31 0.50 -8.72 -11.12
C ALA A 31 1.49 -7.97 -10.21
N ALA A 32 2.78 -8.33 -10.29
CA ALA A 32 3.86 -7.66 -9.58
C ALA A 32 4.02 -6.19 -10.01
N GLU A 33 3.96 -5.91 -11.31
CA GLU A 33 4.01 -4.54 -11.84
C GLU A 33 2.82 -3.70 -11.32
N ARG A 34 1.59 -4.24 -11.37
CA ARG A 34 0.40 -3.56 -10.82
C ARG A 34 0.55 -3.26 -9.32
N HIS A 35 1.05 -4.22 -8.55
CA HIS A 35 1.26 -4.03 -7.11
C HIS A 35 2.31 -2.97 -6.81
N VAL A 36 3.44 -2.95 -7.54
CA VAL A 36 4.47 -1.91 -7.36
C VAL A 36 3.94 -0.53 -7.71
N ARG A 37 3.15 -0.40 -8.78
CA ARG A 37 2.50 0.88 -9.15
C ARG A 37 1.57 1.40 -8.06
N LEU A 38 0.77 0.50 -7.48
CA LEU A 38 -0.14 0.84 -6.38
C LEU A 38 0.64 1.38 -5.17
N TRP A 39 1.73 0.71 -4.78
CA TRP A 39 2.59 1.16 -3.68
C TRP A 39 3.40 2.41 -4.01
N ALA A 40 3.75 2.64 -5.27
CA ALA A 40 4.35 3.90 -5.71
C ALA A 40 3.36 5.07 -5.54
N GLY A 41 2.09 4.85 -5.88
CA GLY A 41 1.02 5.82 -5.62
C GLY A 41 0.80 6.10 -4.13
N ILE A 42 0.84 5.06 -3.28
CA ILE A 42 0.82 5.25 -1.82
C ILE A 42 2.01 6.11 -1.38
N ALA A 43 3.23 5.75 -1.79
CA ALA A 43 4.44 6.48 -1.38
C ALA A 43 4.41 7.95 -1.82
N ALA A 44 4.05 8.22 -3.07
CA ALA A 44 3.95 9.58 -3.57
C ALA A 44 2.80 10.38 -2.93
N TRP A 45 1.73 9.72 -2.45
CA TRP A 45 0.66 10.41 -1.70
C TRP A 45 1.20 11.02 -0.41
N PHE A 46 2.15 10.33 0.24
CA PHE A 46 2.85 10.81 1.43
C PHE A 46 4.03 11.75 1.11
N GLY A 47 4.28 12.07 -0.17
CA GLY A 47 5.39 12.94 -0.58
C GLY A 47 6.75 12.24 -0.61
N ALA A 48 6.80 10.91 -0.70
CA ALA A 48 8.05 10.20 -0.94
C ALA A 48 8.62 10.53 -2.33
N LEU A 49 9.95 10.70 -2.40
CA LEU A 49 10.66 10.78 -3.67
C LEU A 49 10.72 9.39 -4.30
N LEU A 50 10.24 9.26 -5.54
CA LEU A 50 10.24 7.98 -6.23
C LEU A 50 11.52 7.79 -7.05
N PRO A 51 12.00 6.53 -7.19
CA PRO A 51 13.02 6.18 -8.18
C PRO A 51 12.60 6.59 -9.59
N GLU A 52 13.57 6.87 -10.48
CA GLU A 52 13.33 7.35 -11.85
C GLU A 52 12.30 6.53 -12.64
N ASP A 53 12.36 5.21 -12.52
CA ASP A 53 11.45 4.29 -13.22
C ASP A 53 10.01 4.32 -12.69
N LEU A 54 9.80 4.91 -11.52
CA LEU A 54 8.50 5.09 -10.88
C LEU A 54 8.05 6.56 -10.86
N ARG A 55 8.86 7.49 -11.36
CA ARG A 55 8.51 8.93 -11.44
C ARG A 55 7.27 9.24 -12.27
N PRO A 56 6.87 8.47 -13.30
CA PRO A 56 5.56 8.65 -13.94
C PRO A 56 4.37 8.49 -12.97
N TYR A 57 4.61 7.91 -11.79
CA TYR A 57 3.65 7.79 -10.70
C TYR A 57 3.88 8.84 -9.59
N GLU A 58 4.71 9.87 -9.81
CA GLU A 58 4.77 11.06 -8.95
C GLU A 58 3.63 12.03 -9.33
N GLY A 59 2.80 12.42 -8.35
CA GLY A 59 1.82 13.49 -8.50
C GLY A 59 0.37 13.05 -8.75
N TRP A 60 -0.53 13.53 -7.90
CA TRP A 60 -1.97 13.19 -7.91
C TRP A 60 -2.68 13.42 -9.27
N GLN A 61 -2.17 14.35 -10.09
CA GLN A 61 -2.71 14.72 -11.41
C GLN A 61 -2.28 13.79 -12.56
N LEU A 62 -1.15 13.10 -12.48
CA LEU A 62 -0.72 12.11 -13.50
C LEU A 62 -1.38 10.73 -13.27
N TRP A 63 -2.06 10.56 -12.14
CA TRP A 63 -2.65 9.28 -11.71
C TRP A 63 -4.04 9.03 -12.29
N THR A 64 -4.66 10.02 -12.92
CA THR A 64 -5.85 9.82 -13.76
C THR A 64 -5.50 9.11 -15.07
N ASP A 65 -4.28 9.27 -15.59
CA ASP A 65 -3.87 8.68 -16.87
C ASP A 65 -3.41 7.22 -16.73
N HIS A 66 -2.91 6.85 -15.54
CA HIS A 66 -2.52 5.48 -15.19
C HIS A 66 -3.57 4.76 -14.31
N ALA A 67 -4.73 5.40 -14.18
CA ALA A 67 -5.93 4.79 -13.66
C ALA A 67 -6.27 3.48 -14.40
N PRO A 68 -7.01 2.49 -13.82
CA PRO A 68 -8.01 1.84 -14.65
C PRO A 68 -8.70 2.97 -15.39
N ARG A 69 -8.69 2.97 -16.73
CA ARG A 69 -9.03 4.15 -17.56
C ARG A 69 -10.40 4.79 -17.21
N GLU A 70 -11.18 4.13 -16.37
CA GLU A 70 -12.53 4.44 -15.94
C GLU A 70 -12.65 4.84 -14.45
N ALA A 71 -11.56 4.80 -13.66
CA ALA A 71 -11.59 5.09 -12.22
C ALA A 71 -11.37 6.57 -11.90
N SER A 72 -12.34 7.19 -11.25
CA SER A 72 -12.26 8.55 -10.70
C SER A 72 -11.19 8.69 -9.60
N ALA A 73 -10.76 9.93 -9.33
CA ALA A 73 -9.85 10.24 -8.23
C ALA A 73 -10.36 9.80 -6.84
N ALA A 74 -11.68 9.68 -6.65
CA ALA A 74 -12.27 9.13 -5.43
C ALA A 74 -12.09 7.60 -5.35
N GLN A 75 -12.44 6.88 -6.41
CA GLN A 75 -12.26 5.42 -6.49
C GLN A 75 -10.79 5.03 -6.29
N TRP A 76 -9.86 5.82 -6.82
CA TRP A 76 -8.44 5.60 -6.60
C TRP A 76 -7.98 5.78 -5.16
N ARG A 77 -8.42 6.85 -4.50
CA ARG A 77 -8.13 7.02 -3.06
C ARG A 77 -8.67 5.83 -2.27
N THR A 78 -9.85 5.33 -2.62
CA THR A 78 -10.41 4.11 -2.02
C THR A 78 -9.54 2.88 -2.28
N LEU A 79 -9.02 2.68 -3.50
CA LEU A 79 -8.13 1.56 -3.82
C LEU A 79 -6.80 1.61 -3.05
N LEU A 80 -6.17 2.79 -3.00
CA LEU A 80 -4.94 3.00 -2.22
C LEU A 80 -5.18 2.75 -0.73
N ALA A 81 -6.32 3.21 -0.21
CA ALA A 81 -6.72 3.03 1.18
C ALA A 81 -6.96 1.56 1.50
N ALA A 82 -7.67 0.84 0.64
CA ALA A 82 -7.95 -0.58 0.80
C ALA A 82 -6.66 -1.41 0.82
N GLU A 83 -5.72 -1.14 -0.11
CA GLU A 83 -4.42 -1.82 -0.15
C GLU A 83 -3.62 -1.58 1.13
N LEU A 84 -3.50 -0.32 1.53
CA LEU A 84 -2.75 0.05 2.71
C LEU A 84 -3.36 -0.54 3.99
N ARG A 85 -4.70 -0.51 4.08
CA ARG A 85 -5.47 -1.12 5.16
C ARG A 85 -5.22 -2.62 5.25
N GLY A 86 -5.32 -3.34 4.13
CA GLY A 86 -5.04 -4.77 4.07
C GLY A 86 -3.60 -5.10 4.51
N ALA A 87 -2.63 -4.28 4.09
CA ALA A 87 -1.24 -4.43 4.51
C ALA A 87 -1.03 -4.15 6.00
N ALA A 88 -1.67 -3.12 6.56
CA ALA A 88 -1.60 -2.79 7.99
C ALA A 88 -2.24 -3.88 8.86
N GLN A 89 -3.39 -4.43 8.43
CA GLN A 89 -4.05 -5.56 9.09
C GLN A 89 -3.16 -6.81 9.06
N ALA A 90 -2.60 -7.16 7.89
CA ALA A 90 -1.72 -8.32 7.76
C ALA A 90 -0.45 -8.18 8.63
N ALA A 91 0.14 -6.98 8.69
CA ALA A 91 1.30 -6.72 9.52
C ALA A 91 0.98 -6.80 11.02
N THR A 92 -0.20 -6.32 11.43
CA THR A 92 -0.62 -6.38 12.83
C THR A 92 -0.93 -7.81 13.27
N ARG A 93 -1.71 -8.56 12.48
CA ARG A 93 -1.96 -9.99 12.72
C ARG A 93 -0.67 -10.80 12.83
N ARG A 94 0.33 -10.46 11.99
CA ARG A 94 1.66 -11.07 12.09
C ARG A 94 2.36 -10.71 13.39
N ALA A 95 2.34 -9.43 13.77
CA ALA A 95 2.96 -8.97 15.01
C ALA A 95 2.30 -9.57 16.27
N GLU A 96 1.00 -9.87 16.22
CA GLU A 96 0.28 -10.58 17.29
C GLU A 96 0.70 -12.05 17.40
N ARG A 97 0.85 -12.74 16.27
CA ARG A 97 1.24 -14.16 16.25
C ARG A 97 2.72 -14.39 16.55
N GLU A 98 3.58 -13.52 16.03
CA GLU A 98 5.04 -13.60 16.14
C GLU A 98 5.59 -12.25 16.60
N PRO A 99 5.43 -11.89 17.89
CA PRO A 99 5.82 -10.58 18.37
C PRO A 99 7.34 -10.42 18.34
N SER A 100 7.81 -9.53 17.48
CA SER A 100 9.18 -9.04 17.44
C SER A 100 9.20 -7.52 17.39
N ALA A 101 10.30 -6.90 17.83
CA ALA A 101 10.45 -5.45 17.77
C ALA A 101 10.28 -4.91 16.34
N GLU A 102 10.78 -5.64 15.34
CA GLU A 102 10.62 -5.30 13.92
C GLU A 102 9.15 -5.42 13.47
N ALA A 103 8.48 -6.53 13.82
CA ALA A 103 7.08 -6.75 13.43
C ALA A 103 6.15 -5.69 14.03
N LEU A 104 6.33 -5.36 15.31
CA LEU A 104 5.57 -4.33 16.00
C LEU A 104 5.84 -2.94 15.43
N THR A 105 7.10 -2.60 15.17
CA THR A 105 7.48 -1.32 14.54
C THR A 105 6.84 -1.19 13.17
N ARG A 106 6.89 -2.24 12.37
CA ARG A 106 6.27 -2.27 11.04
C ARG A 106 4.75 -2.13 11.10
N ALA A 107 4.08 -2.84 12.02
CA ALA A 107 2.64 -2.71 12.20
C ALA A 107 2.26 -1.26 12.55
N ARG A 108 2.97 -0.63 13.50
CA ARG A 108 2.78 0.78 13.88
C ARG A 108 2.97 1.72 12.69
N HIS A 109 4.02 1.51 11.89
CA HIS A 109 4.30 2.31 10.70
C HIS A 109 3.17 2.21 9.67
N LEU A 110 2.69 1.00 9.35
CA LEU A 110 1.61 0.82 8.38
C LEU A 110 0.26 1.36 8.89
N LEU A 111 -0.01 1.28 10.19
CA LEU A 111 -1.18 1.91 10.81
C LEU A 111 -1.10 3.44 10.76
N ALA A 112 0.09 4.01 10.96
CA ALA A 112 0.31 5.45 10.87
C ALA A 112 0.09 5.99 9.45
N LEU A 113 0.41 5.20 8.43
CA LEU A 113 0.08 5.50 7.04
C LEU A 113 -1.42 5.29 6.75
N ASP A 114 -2.04 4.21 7.22
CA ASP A 114 -3.44 3.89 6.91
C ASP A 114 -4.40 5.01 7.31
N HIS A 115 -4.21 5.57 8.50
CA HIS A 115 -5.12 6.56 9.07
C HIS A 115 -5.38 7.78 8.14
N PRO A 116 -4.38 8.56 7.72
CA PRO A 116 -4.59 9.74 6.88
C PRO A 116 -5.14 9.40 5.49
N LEU A 117 -4.75 8.26 4.91
CA LEU A 117 -5.19 7.86 3.57
C LEU A 117 -6.64 7.31 3.59
N SER A 118 -7.01 6.58 4.65
CA SER A 118 -8.38 6.16 4.92
C SER A 118 -9.32 7.35 5.12
N LEU A 119 -8.91 8.37 5.89
CA LEU A 119 -9.68 9.60 6.05
C LEU A 119 -9.88 10.33 4.71
N ALA A 120 -8.81 10.47 3.91
CA ALA A 120 -8.88 11.10 2.59
C ALA A 120 -9.76 10.32 1.60
N ALA A 121 -9.93 9.01 1.81
CA ALA A 121 -10.81 8.15 1.03
C ALA A 121 -12.26 8.10 1.55
N GLY A 122 -12.58 8.80 2.65
CA GLY A 122 -13.90 8.73 3.30
C GLY A 122 -14.19 7.37 3.96
N LEU A 123 -13.15 6.58 4.25
CA LEU A 123 -13.29 5.32 4.96
C LEU A 123 -13.34 5.58 6.47
N GLY A 124 -14.26 4.90 7.16
CA GLY A 124 -14.29 4.88 8.63
C GLY A 124 -13.02 4.29 9.24
N PRO A 125 -12.81 4.42 10.57
CA PRO A 125 -11.63 3.90 11.24
C PRO A 125 -11.47 2.40 10.97
N MET A 126 -10.22 1.92 10.94
CA MET A 126 -9.94 0.50 10.83
C MET A 126 -10.61 -0.22 12.02
N ARG A 127 -11.61 -1.04 11.73
CA ARG A 127 -12.27 -1.90 12.72
C ARG A 127 -11.48 -3.20 12.82
N TRP A 128 -11.03 -3.50 14.03
CA TRP A 128 -10.24 -4.68 14.35
C TRP A 128 -11.10 -5.96 14.37
N ASP A 129 -12.42 -5.79 14.53
CA ASP A 129 -13.34 -6.90 14.86
C ASP A 129 -14.21 -7.39 13.70
N GLN A 130 -13.85 -7.14 12.44
CA GLN A 130 -14.51 -7.85 11.33
C GLN A 130 -13.70 -9.08 10.91
N GLU A 131 -13.67 -10.05 11.83
CA GLU A 131 -13.95 -11.43 11.44
C GLU A 131 -15.47 -11.54 11.23
N GLU A 132 -16.01 -11.14 10.07
CA GLU A 132 -17.31 -11.67 9.66
C GLU A 132 -17.60 -11.44 8.17
N SER A 133 -18.03 -12.54 7.54
CA SER A 133 -18.64 -12.67 6.21
C SER A 133 -17.73 -12.86 4.98
N ILE A 134 -16.94 -13.94 4.97
CA ILE A 134 -16.84 -14.81 3.79
C ILE A 134 -17.46 -16.16 4.18
N ALA A 135 -18.76 -16.15 4.40
CA ALA A 135 -19.60 -17.33 4.47
C ALA A 135 -21.04 -16.91 4.09
N ALA A 136 -21.23 -16.61 2.80
CA ALA A 136 -22.52 -16.65 2.10
C ALA A 136 -22.24 -16.76 0.60
#